data_AF-A0A075HZS1-F1
#
_entry.id   AF-A0A075HZS1-F1
#
_cell.length_a   1.000
_cell.length_b   1.000
_cell.length_c   1.000
_cell.angle_alpha   90.00
_cell.angle_beta   90.00
_cell.angle_gamma   90.00
#
_symmetry.space_group_name_H-M   'P 1'
#
loop_
_entity.id
_entity.type
_entity.pdbx_description
1 polymer ?
#
loop_
_entity_poly.entity_id
_entity_poly.type
_entity_poly.pdbx_seq_one_letter_code
_entity_poly.pdbx_strand_id
1 'polypeptide(L)' 'MLFVISFIASILVYIGGILDATKGLDLKIKYSLFAPVGSFIVVSGFLAGLIQAKSKTAVSWRGRTYNMKGQIQKSINL' A
#
# COMPACT_ATOMS: atom_id res chain seq x y z
N MET A 1 -13.03 -25.51 2.56
CA MET A 1 -11.70 -25.85 2.00
C MET A 1 -10.87 -24.60 1.69
N LEU A 2 -11.33 -23.68 0.82
CA LEU A 2 -10.60 -22.44 0.50
C LEU A 2 -10.26 -21.59 1.73
N PHE A 3 -11.20 -21.41 2.66
CA PHE A 3 -10.98 -20.64 3.88
C PHE A 3 -9.81 -21.18 4.73
N VAL A 4 -9.68 -22.51 4.83
CA VAL A 4 -8.61 -23.16 5.61
C VAL A 4 -7.26 -22.96 4.92
N ILE A 5 -7.22 -23.08 3.60
CA ILE A 5 -6.00 -22.88 2.79
C ILE A 5 -5.57 -21.41 2.86
N SER A 6 -6.51 -20.47 2.75
CA SER A 6 -6.25 -19.03 2.91
C SER A 6 -5.73 -18.69 4.31
N PHE A 7 -6.26 -19.34 5.34
CA PHE A 7 -5.81 -19.16 6.72
C PHE A 7 -4.36 -19.64 6.92
N ILE A 8 -4.03 -20.84 6.44
CA ILE A 8 -2.66 -21.39 6.51
C ILE A 8 -1.69 -20.52 5.70
N ALA A 9 -2.08 -20.10 4.49
CA ALA A 9 -1.27 -19.23 3.66
C ALA A 9 -1.00 -17.88 4.34
N SER A 10 -2.02 -17.28 4.98
CA SER A 10 -1.86 -16.01 5.70
C SER A 10 -0.88 -16.11 6.86
N ILE A 11 -0.92 -17.21 7.64
CA ILE A 11 0.05 -17.46 8.73
C ILE A 11 1.47 -17.57 8.18
N LEU A 12 1.65 -18.30 7.08
CA LEU A 12 2.96 -18.51 6.47
C LEU A 12 3.57 -17.21 5.96
N VAL A 13 2.76 -16.37 5.31
CA VAL A 13 3.16 -15.04 4.86
C VAL A 13 3.52 -14.14 6.04
N TYR A 14 2.77 -14.20 7.14
CA TYR A 14 3.04 -13.43 8.35
C TYR A 14 4.39 -13.82 8.98
N ILE A 15 4.66 -15.12 9.09
CA ILE A 15 5.94 -15.65 9.60
C ILE A 15 7.09 -15.25 8.67
N GLY A 16 6.89 -15.33 7.35
CA GLY A 16 7.87 -14.86 6.36
C GLY A 16 8.24 -13.40 6.54
N GLY A 17 7.26 -12.52 6.76
CA GLY A 17 7.51 -11.10 7.03
C GLY A 17 8.28 -10.84 8.33
N ILE A 18 8.02 -11.63 9.38
CA ILE A 18 8.79 -11.55 10.65
C ILE A 18 10.23 -12.03 10.45
N LEU A 19 10.44 -13.10 9.69
CA LEU A 19 11.78 -13.63 9.39
C LEU A 19 12.60 -12.64 8.57
N ASP A 20 11.97 -12.00 7.59
CA ASP A 20 12.62 -10.97 6.76
C ASP A 20 12.99 -9.73 7.60
N ALA A 21 12.10 -9.27 8.48
CA ALA A 21 12.38 -8.14 9.36
C ALA A 21 13.39 -8.46 10.48
N THR A 22 13.46 -9.71 10.96
CA THR A 22 14.48 -10.11 11.95
C THR A 22 15.86 -10.26 11.34
N LYS A 23 15.97 -10.82 10.12
CA LYS A 23 17.27 -11.06 9.46
C LYS A 23 17.75 -9.87 8.62
N GLY A 24 16.85 -9.12 8.00
CA GLY A 24 17.18 -7.97 7.16
C GLY A 24 17.48 -6.71 7.97
N LEU A 25 16.83 -6.52 9.12
CA LEU A 25 16.98 -5.32 9.95
C LEU A 25 17.67 -5.60 11.31
N ASP A 26 18.12 -6.84 11.54
CA ASP A 26 18.77 -7.33 12.78
C ASP A 26 17.99 -6.94 14.06
N LEU A 27 16.66 -7.02 13.99
CA LEU A 27 15.77 -6.61 15.07
C LEU A 27 15.47 -7.80 15.99
N LYS A 28 15.52 -7.59 17.32
CA LYS A 28 15.05 -8.59 18.30
C LYS A 28 13.62 -9.02 17.94
N ILE A 29 13.34 -10.32 17.98
CA ILE A 29 12.06 -10.96 17.61
C ILE A 29 10.83 -10.24 18.21
N LYS A 30 10.96 -9.66 19.42
CA LYS A 30 9.90 -8.88 20.08
C LYS A 30 9.42 -7.67 19.27
N TYR A 31 10.31 -6.99 18.54
CA TYR A 31 9.97 -5.81 17.74
C TYR A 31 9.62 -6.17 16.30
N SER A 32 10.07 -7.32 15.79
CA SER A 32 9.75 -7.79 14.44
C SER A 32 8.29 -8.21 14.28
N LEU A 33 7.61 -8.61 15.37
CA LEU A 33 6.19 -8.97 15.34
C LEU A 33 5.29 -7.83 14.82
N PHE A 34 5.70 -6.57 15.00
CA PHE A 34 4.96 -5.40 14.53
C PHE A 34 5.33 -4.97 13.10
N ALA A 35 6.35 -5.58 12.49
CA ALA A 35 6.79 -5.23 11.15
C ALA A 35 5.72 -5.52 10.07
N PRO A 36 5.02 -6.68 10.07
CA PRO A 36 3.92 -6.92 9.13
C PRO A 36 2.72 -5.98 9.33
N VAL A 37 2.48 -5.53 10.56
CA VAL A 37 1.41 -4.56 10.87
C VAL A 37 1.79 -3.17 10.37
N GLY A 38 3.03 -2.74 10.61
CA GLY A 38 3.56 -1.46 10.11
C GLY A 38 3.54 -1.39 8.59
N SER A 39 3.96 -2.45 7.89
CA SER A 39 3.93 -2.51 6.43
C SER A 39 2.51 -2.43 5.88
N PHE A 40 1.53 -3.06 6.54
CA PHE A 40 0.13 -2.95 6.17
C PHE A 40 -0.40 -1.51 6.27
N ILE A 41 -0.03 -0.78 7.32
CA ILE A 41 -0.42 0.64 7.48
C ILE A 41 0.16 1.50 6.35
N VAL A 42 1.43 1.28 6.00
CA VAL A 42 2.09 2.04 4.92
C VAL A 42 1.45 1.75 3.56
N VAL A 43 1.21 0.48 3.23
CA VAL A 43 0.61 0.08 1.94
C VAL A 43 -0.84 0.56 1.84
N SER A 44 -1.62 0.44 2.92
CA SER A 44 -3.01 0.92 2.94
C SER A 44 -3.09 2.45 2.85
N GLY A 45 -2.21 3.18 3.54
CA GLY A 45 -2.10 4.63 3.42
C GLY A 45 -1.70 5.07 2.00
N PHE A 46 -0.75 4.36 1.39
CA PHE A 46 -0.35 4.60 0.00
C PHE A 46 -1.49 4.31 -0.98
N LEU A 47 -2.21 3.20 -0.79
CA LEU A 47 -3.38 2.86 -1.61
C LEU A 47 -4.49 3.90 -1.47
N ALA A 48 -4.76 4.38 -0.26
CA ALA A 48 -5.71 5.47 -0.02
C ALA A 48 -5.26 6.76 -0.73
N GLY A 49 -3.96 7.07 -0.69
CA GLY A 49 -3.35 8.17 -1.44
C GLY A 49 -3.50 8.02 -2.95
N LEU A 50 -3.29 6.82 -3.50
CA LEU A 50 -3.49 6.53 -4.93
C LEU A 50 -4.95 6.65 -5.34
N ILE A 51 -5.88 6.15 -4.52
CA ILE A 51 -7.32 6.28 -4.78
C ILE A 51 -7.72 7.76 -4.76
N GLN A 52 -7.17 8.54 -3.81
CA GLN A 52 -7.40 9.98 -3.73
C GLN A 52 -6.79 10.72 -4.92
N ALA A 53 -5.57 10.37 -5.36
CA ALA A 53 -4.90 10.96 -6.51
C ALA A 53 -5.56 10.58 -7.86
N LYS A 54 -6.15 9.38 -7.95
CA LYS A 54 -6.92 8.92 -9.12
C LYS A 54 -8.34 9.49 -9.15
N SER A 55 -8.80 10.12 -8.06
CA SER A 55 -10.09 10.80 -8.04
C SER A 55 -10.09 11.94 -9.05
N LYS A 56 -11.18 12.07 -9.82
CA LYS A 56 -11.28 13.05 -10.92
C LYS A 56 -11.13 14.50 -10.46
N THR A 57 -11.21 14.78 -9.16
CA THR A 57 -11.05 16.09 -8.50
C THR A 57 -9.62 16.36 -7.98
N ALA A 58 -8.67 15.44 -8.16
CA ALA A 58 -7.34 15.52 -7.56
C ALA A 58 -6.44 16.64 -8.12
N VAL A 59 -6.82 17.27 -9.23
CA VAL A 59 -6.09 18.41 -9.77
C VAL A 59 -6.59 19.68 -9.07
N SER A 60 -5.96 20.04 -7.96
CA SER A 60 -6.16 21.34 -7.34
C SER A 60 -5.08 22.32 -7.84
N TRP A 61 -5.49 23.42 -8.47
CA TRP A 61 -4.57 24.48 -8.91
C TRP A 61 -5.01 25.81 -8.31
N ARG A 62 -4.10 26.47 -7.57
CA ARG A 62 -4.38 27.72 -6.82
C ARG A 62 -5.67 27.67 -5.99
N GLY A 63 -5.87 26.58 -5.24
CA GLY A 63 -7.02 26.42 -4.34
C GLY A 63 -8.35 26.07 -5.02
N ARG A 64 -8.36 25.78 -6.33
CA ARG A 64 -9.55 25.32 -7.05
C ARG A 64 -9.38 23.88 -7.52
N THR A 65 -10.33 23.01 -7.21
CA THR A 65 -10.37 21.60 -7.65
C THR A 65 -10.99 21.49 -9.03
N TYR A 66 -10.22 20.99 -10.00
CA TYR A 66 -10.65 20.77 -11.38
C TYR A 66 -11.05 19.30 -11.57
N ASN A 67 -12.26 19.07 -12.07
CA ASN A 67 -12.76 17.74 -12.37
C ASN A 67 -12.45 17.39 -13.83
N MET A 68 -11.46 16.53 -14.08
CA MET A 68 -11.12 16.12 -15.45
C MET A 68 -12.14 15.08 -15.97
N LYS A 69 -13.29 15.55 -16.44
CA LYS A 69 -14.32 14.71 -17.07
C LYS A 69 -14.00 14.57 -18.57
N GLY A 70 -13.45 13.41 -18.96
CA GLY A 70 -13.45 12.94 -20.36
C GLY A 70 -12.29 13.40 -21.25
N GLN A 71 -11.10 13.67 -20.70
CA GLN A 71 -9.91 13.97 -21.52
C GLN A 71 -8.83 12.90 -21.31
N ILE A 72 -8.44 12.25 -22.41
CA ILE A 72 -7.29 11.33 -22.46
C ILE A 72 -6.03 12.20 -22.38
N GLN A 73 -5.14 11.89 -21.44
CA GLN A 73 -3.88 12.58 -21.24
C GLN A 73 -3.03 12.47 -22.52
N LYS A 74 -3.00 13.53 -23.33
CA LYS A 74 -2.05 13.61 -24.44
C LYS A 74 -0.66 13.85 -23.86
N SER A 75 0.26 12.92 -24.13
CA SER A 75 1.67 13.11 -23.81
C SER A 75 2.16 14.37 -24.51
N ILE A 76 2.85 15.22 -23.76
CA ILE A 76 3.59 16.34 -24.32
C ILE A 76 4.80 15.69 -24.99
N ASN A 77 4.81 15.62 -26.32
CA ASN A 77 6.04 15.31 -27.05
C ASN A 77 6.97 16.51 -26.87
N LEU A 78 8.13 16.27 -26.26
CA LEU A 78 9.27 17.19 -26.32
C LEU A 78 9.98 17.03 -27.66
#